data_AF-I2GPA4-F1
#
_entry.id   AF-I2GPA4-F1
#
_cell.length_a   1.000
_cell.length_b   1.000
_cell.length_c   1.000
_cell.angle_alpha   90.00
_cell.angle_beta   90.00
_cell.angle_gamma   90.00
#
_symmetry.space_group_name_H-M   'P 1'
#
loop_
_entity.id
_entity.type
_entity.pdbx_description
1 polymer ?
#
loop_
_entity_poly.entity_id
_entity_poly.type
_entity_poly.pdbx_seq_one_letter_code
_entity_poly.pdbx_strand_id
1 'polypeptide(L)'
;MSSALRLYKQELTRCRENFEQIDLHKERGYLMKFTTFSANMENIMPSIPRSRHEALFHELLLQQVFTMFDHQCLSAGDLIKLRGAHDWALRQDSPRIYCTYHFGSYRILTSLLFRRGTDCVLLIGNNTNRHQGDDILAHIDELRRQRNCKNSFRVIEAGHPSAGLSVLRELKAGKSLIVYVDGSPETAPEANETDKFLSVKLGSRRVWTRKGVGYLSHAAGVPIVPVVTYRQPDLSNVLHFLDPIRPIRNSDREMYCQEAMQQLYDALWAQLIQNPGQWEGWNYIHSFLERETPKQSSSRKRPEHPTFNQDRYTLCDLEQAPVLFDRRLYQTYEISEDLRDLLLNLNEVDSVEGLVGEEMFGELVEMEVLC
;
A
#
# COMPACT_ATOMS: atom_id res chain seq x y z
N MET A 1 -16.42 -29.84 3.10
CA MET A 1 -15.90 -28.61 3.74
C MET A 1 -16.29 -28.62 5.21
N SER A 2 -15.40 -28.24 6.13
CA SER A 2 -15.76 -28.16 7.57
C SER A 2 -16.89 -27.15 7.78
N SER A 3 -17.72 -27.36 8.81
CA SER A 3 -18.81 -26.44 9.17
C SER A 3 -18.31 -25.01 9.42
N ALA A 4 -17.14 -24.88 10.04
CA ALA A 4 -16.47 -23.60 10.30
C ALA A 4 -16.10 -22.83 9.02
N LEU A 5 -15.55 -23.51 8.01
CA LEU A 5 -15.21 -22.86 6.72
C LEU A 5 -16.47 -22.35 6.02
N ARG A 6 -17.57 -23.10 6.09
CA ARG A 6 -18.86 -22.69 5.50
C ARG A 6 -19.41 -21.44 6.20
N LEU A 7 -19.42 -21.42 7.53
CA LEU A 7 -19.88 -20.26 8.32
C LEU A 7 -19.02 -19.02 8.03
N TYR A 8 -17.71 -19.17 8.03
CA TYR A 8 -16.78 -18.08 7.69
C TYR A 8 -17.07 -17.48 6.30
N LYS A 9 -17.27 -18.30 5.27
CA LYS A 9 -17.62 -17.82 3.92
C LYS A 9 -19.00 -17.15 3.88
N GLN A 10 -19.96 -17.63 4.67
CA GLN A 10 -21.28 -17.01 4.79
C GLN A 10 -21.19 -15.61 5.40
N GLU A 11 -20.41 -15.43 6.46
CA GLU A 11 -20.22 -14.09 7.06
C GLU A 11 -19.48 -13.13 6.11
N LEU A 12 -18.46 -13.59 5.38
CA LEU A 12 -17.83 -12.77 4.33
C LEU A 12 -18.82 -12.36 3.23
N THR A 13 -19.74 -13.24 2.87
CA THR A 13 -20.78 -12.92 1.89
C THR A 13 -21.70 -11.83 2.44
N ARG A 14 -22.11 -11.91 3.71
CA ARG A 14 -22.88 -10.85 4.37
C ARG A 14 -22.11 -9.53 4.47
N CYS A 15 -20.81 -9.56 4.76
CA CYS A 15 -19.98 -8.36 4.74
C CYS A 15 -20.02 -7.67 3.37
N ARG A 16 -19.94 -8.45 2.28
CA ARG A 16 -20.07 -7.94 0.91
C ARG A 16 -21.45 -7.36 0.65
N GLU A 17 -22.52 -8.10 0.96
CA GLU A 17 -23.90 -7.65 0.75
C GLU A 17 -24.19 -6.35 1.50
N ASN A 18 -23.67 -6.19 2.73
CA ASN A 18 -23.79 -4.96 3.49
C ASN A 18 -22.98 -3.82 2.89
N PHE A 19 -21.76 -4.10 2.39
CA PHE A 19 -20.92 -3.11 1.74
C PHE A 19 -21.55 -2.59 0.45
N GLU A 20 -22.15 -3.47 -0.36
CA GLU A 20 -22.82 -3.13 -1.61
C GLU A 20 -24.09 -2.27 -1.43
N GLN A 21 -24.61 -2.16 -0.20
CA GLN A 21 -25.72 -1.26 0.13
C GLN A 21 -25.26 0.19 0.41
N ILE A 22 -23.96 0.42 0.55
CA ILE A 22 -23.39 1.74 0.85
C ILE A 22 -23.27 2.55 -0.44
N ASP A 23 -23.84 3.75 -0.45
CA ASP A 23 -23.64 4.72 -1.52
C ASP A 23 -22.31 5.45 -1.33
N LEU A 24 -21.23 4.87 -1.87
CA LEU A 24 -19.86 5.38 -1.71
C LEU A 24 -19.69 6.81 -2.23
N HIS A 25 -20.48 7.25 -3.21
CA HIS A 25 -20.37 8.61 -3.74
C HIS A 25 -20.81 9.68 -2.74
N LYS A 26 -21.59 9.30 -1.72
CA LYS A 26 -21.98 10.19 -0.62
C LYS A 26 -20.96 10.23 0.52
N GLU A 27 -19.98 9.32 0.51
CA GLU A 27 -18.95 9.28 1.54
C GLU A 27 -17.98 10.45 1.41
N ARG A 28 -17.72 11.12 2.54
CA ARG A 28 -16.83 12.29 2.57
C ARG A 28 -15.44 11.91 2.06
N GLY A 29 -14.97 12.65 1.06
CA GLY A 29 -13.65 12.46 0.47
C GLY A 29 -13.54 11.26 -0.48
N TYR A 30 -14.65 10.59 -0.83
CA TYR A 30 -14.65 9.50 -1.81
C TYR A 30 -13.99 9.92 -3.12
N LEU A 31 -14.41 11.05 -3.69
CA LEU A 31 -13.88 11.54 -4.97
C LEU A 31 -12.37 11.72 -4.93
N MET A 32 -11.83 12.33 -3.87
CA MET A 32 -10.39 12.54 -3.73
C MET A 32 -9.63 11.22 -3.58
N LYS A 33 -10.15 10.28 -2.77
CA LYS A 33 -9.56 8.95 -2.61
C LYS A 33 -9.56 8.15 -3.91
N PHE A 34 -10.70 8.14 -4.62
CA PHE A 34 -10.83 7.49 -5.91
C PHE A 34 -9.90 8.13 -6.95
N THR A 35 -9.84 9.46 -6.99
CA THR A 35 -8.98 10.19 -7.94
C THR A 35 -7.50 9.87 -7.68
N THR A 36 -7.08 9.83 -6.42
CA THR A 36 -5.72 9.44 -6.01
C THR A 36 -5.43 7.98 -6.38
N PHE A 37 -6.35 7.05 -6.08
CA PHE A 37 -6.24 5.65 -6.47
C PHE A 37 -6.08 5.50 -8.00
N SER A 38 -6.95 6.17 -8.75
CA SER A 38 -6.99 6.15 -10.20
C SER A 38 -5.69 6.73 -10.78
N ALA A 39 -5.15 7.80 -10.20
CA ALA A 39 -3.85 8.34 -10.56
C ALA A 39 -2.71 7.33 -10.30
N ASN A 40 -2.72 6.65 -9.14
CA ASN A 40 -1.74 5.60 -8.85
C ASN A 40 -1.77 4.47 -9.88
N MET A 41 -2.97 4.03 -10.28
CA MET A 41 -3.14 3.01 -11.32
C MET A 41 -2.57 3.46 -12.66
N GLU A 42 -2.80 4.69 -13.10
CA GLU A 42 -2.27 5.19 -14.37
C GLU A 42 -0.75 5.33 -14.35
N ASN A 43 -0.20 5.83 -13.25
CA ASN A 43 1.24 6.06 -13.14
C ASN A 43 2.00 4.74 -13.01
N ILE A 44 1.49 3.74 -12.28
CA ILE A 44 2.21 2.50 -11.93
C ILE A 44 1.79 1.32 -12.84
N MET A 45 0.54 1.28 -13.29
CA MET A 45 -0.07 0.20 -14.09
C MET A 45 -0.84 0.74 -15.32
N PRO A 46 -0.20 1.52 -16.22
CA PRO A 46 -0.89 2.18 -17.33
C PRO A 46 -1.58 1.22 -18.34
N SER A 47 -1.27 -0.07 -18.29
CA SER A 47 -1.96 -1.09 -19.10
C SER A 47 -3.40 -1.37 -18.65
N ILE A 48 -3.78 -0.96 -17.44
CA ILE A 48 -5.17 -1.07 -16.97
C ILE A 48 -5.89 0.22 -17.39
N PRO A 49 -6.97 0.13 -18.20
CA PRO A 49 -7.68 1.30 -18.66
C PRO A 49 -8.49 1.94 -17.52
N ARG A 50 -8.63 3.27 -17.58
CA ARG A 50 -9.35 4.09 -16.59
C ARG A 50 -10.77 3.61 -16.30
N SER A 51 -11.47 3.08 -17.30
CA SER A 51 -12.80 2.51 -17.16
C SER A 51 -12.90 1.36 -16.16
N ARG A 52 -11.78 0.75 -15.76
CA ARG A 52 -11.73 -0.31 -14.74
C ARG A 52 -11.38 0.19 -13.34
N HIS A 53 -10.95 1.45 -13.19
CA HIS A 53 -10.40 1.92 -11.91
C HIS A 53 -11.46 1.95 -10.81
N GLU A 54 -12.69 2.31 -11.13
CA GLU A 54 -13.77 2.37 -10.12
C GLU A 54 -14.09 0.98 -9.56
N ALA A 55 -14.20 -0.04 -10.42
CA ALA A 55 -14.40 -1.42 -9.98
C ALA A 55 -13.24 -1.91 -9.09
N LEU A 56 -11.99 -1.58 -9.45
CA LEU A 56 -10.82 -1.96 -8.64
C LEU A 56 -10.75 -1.18 -7.31
N PHE A 57 -11.19 0.07 -7.30
CA PHE A 57 -11.28 0.85 -6.06
C PHE A 57 -12.36 0.29 -5.13
N HIS A 58 -13.49 -0.13 -5.69
CA HIS A 58 -14.54 -0.85 -4.93
C HIS A 58 -14.02 -2.18 -4.37
N GLU A 59 -13.25 -2.95 -5.15
CA GLU A 59 -12.57 -4.16 -4.67
C GLU A 59 -11.60 -3.87 -3.50
N LEU A 60 -10.84 -2.77 -3.59
CA LEU A 60 -9.94 -2.32 -2.52
C LEU A 60 -10.68 -2.05 -1.22
N LEU A 61 -11.76 -1.27 -1.29
CA LEU A 61 -12.56 -0.94 -0.11
C LEU A 61 -13.22 -2.19 0.50
N LEU A 62 -13.75 -3.08 -0.33
CA LEU A 62 -14.29 -4.36 0.13
C LEU A 62 -13.21 -5.24 0.77
N GLN A 63 -12.00 -5.25 0.21
CA GLN A 63 -10.89 -6.00 0.79
C GLN A 63 -10.52 -5.46 2.17
N GLN A 64 -10.57 -4.15 2.42
CA GLN A 64 -10.36 -3.57 3.76
C GLN A 64 -11.41 -4.05 4.76
N VAL A 65 -12.68 -4.15 4.35
CA VAL A 65 -13.75 -4.74 5.18
C VAL A 65 -13.41 -6.19 5.53
N PHE A 66 -12.98 -6.98 4.55
CA PHE A 66 -12.58 -8.37 4.79
C PHE A 66 -11.35 -8.51 5.69
N THR A 67 -10.35 -7.65 5.53
CA THR A 67 -9.16 -7.62 6.39
C THR A 67 -9.55 -7.35 7.85
N MET A 68 -10.48 -6.43 8.08
CA MET A 68 -10.99 -6.14 9.43
C MET A 68 -11.75 -7.33 10.02
N PHE A 69 -12.65 -7.93 9.26
CA PHE A 69 -13.38 -9.12 9.68
C PHE A 69 -12.43 -10.28 10.04
N ASP A 70 -11.43 -10.53 9.20
CA ASP A 70 -10.45 -11.59 9.45
C ASP A 70 -9.60 -11.36 10.68
N HIS A 71 -9.28 -10.11 10.98
CA HIS A 71 -8.58 -9.75 12.20
C HIS A 71 -9.41 -10.08 13.44
N GLN A 72 -10.72 -9.80 13.42
CA GLN A 72 -11.64 -10.10 14.52
C GLN A 72 -11.95 -11.60 14.65
N CYS A 73 -11.81 -12.36 13.55
CA CYS A 73 -12.05 -13.79 13.52
C CYS A 73 -10.80 -14.59 13.94
N LEU A 74 -10.69 -14.92 15.23
CA LEU A 74 -9.56 -15.68 15.80
C LEU A 74 -9.26 -17.03 15.09
N SER A 75 -10.29 -17.64 14.49
CA SER A 75 -10.19 -18.90 13.75
C SER A 75 -9.85 -18.71 12.27
N ALA A 76 -9.79 -17.49 11.74
CA ALA A 76 -9.44 -17.24 10.33
C ALA A 76 -8.09 -17.88 9.96
N GLY A 77 -7.13 -17.89 10.88
CA GLY A 77 -5.85 -18.57 10.72
C GLY A 77 -5.92 -20.10 10.58
N ASP A 78 -7.02 -20.75 10.99
CA ASP A 78 -7.27 -22.18 10.76
C ASP A 78 -7.77 -22.48 9.35
N LEU A 79 -8.27 -21.46 8.66
CA LEU A 79 -9.01 -21.59 7.40
C LEU A 79 -8.15 -21.22 6.19
N ILE A 80 -6.90 -20.81 6.41
CA ILE A 80 -5.98 -20.42 5.34
C ILE A 80 -5.40 -21.61 4.60
N LYS A 81 -5.16 -21.42 3.31
CA LYS A 81 -4.34 -22.32 2.49
C LYS A 81 -2.90 -21.84 2.53
N LEU A 82 -1.97 -22.71 2.93
CA LEU A 82 -0.55 -22.42 2.86
C LEU A 82 0.00 -22.80 1.47
N ARG A 83 0.90 -21.98 0.92
CA ARG A 83 1.59 -22.25 -0.35
C ARG A 83 3.08 -21.93 -0.26
N GLY A 84 3.85 -22.50 -1.19
CA GLY A 84 5.28 -22.27 -1.34
C GLY A 84 6.11 -22.88 -0.22
N ALA A 85 7.20 -22.23 0.16
CA ALA A 85 8.24 -22.72 1.08
C ALA A 85 7.84 -22.73 2.57
N HIS A 86 6.55 -22.90 2.88
CA HIS A 86 6.00 -22.82 4.23
C HIS A 86 6.57 -23.85 5.20
N ASP A 87 6.87 -25.07 4.76
CA ASP A 87 7.46 -26.13 5.60
C ASP A 87 8.84 -25.76 6.14
N TRP A 88 9.63 -25.00 5.37
CA TRP A 88 10.91 -24.48 5.84
C TRP A 88 10.72 -23.18 6.61
N ALA A 89 9.83 -22.29 6.15
CA ALA A 89 9.61 -20.98 6.75
C ALA A 89 9.03 -21.09 8.17
N LEU A 90 8.21 -22.09 8.46
CA LEU A 90 7.52 -22.24 9.75
C LEU A 90 8.29 -23.09 10.78
N ARG A 91 9.52 -23.53 10.50
CA ARG A 91 10.33 -24.29 11.48
C ARG A 91 10.76 -23.38 12.63
N GLN A 92 10.83 -23.91 13.84
CA GLN A 92 11.25 -23.16 15.04
C GLN A 92 12.76 -23.27 15.33
N ASP A 93 13.55 -23.65 14.33
CA ASP A 93 14.99 -23.91 14.47
C ASP A 93 15.86 -22.64 14.46
N SER A 94 15.35 -21.54 13.91
CA SER A 94 16.08 -20.29 13.74
C SER A 94 15.15 -19.08 13.59
N PRO A 95 15.59 -17.87 13.96
CA PRO A 95 14.84 -16.65 13.68
C PRO A 95 14.72 -16.41 12.17
N ARG A 96 13.64 -15.74 11.77
CA ARG A 96 13.38 -15.30 10.39
C ARG A 96 12.86 -13.87 10.39
N ILE A 97 13.08 -13.16 9.29
CA ILE A 97 12.42 -11.87 9.04
C ILE A 97 11.30 -12.12 8.03
N TYR A 98 10.06 -12.17 8.49
CA TYR A 98 8.89 -12.29 7.63
C TYR A 98 8.50 -10.91 7.11
N CYS A 99 8.68 -10.72 5.81
CA CYS A 99 8.30 -9.50 5.11
C CYS A 99 6.97 -9.72 4.42
N THR A 100 5.97 -8.93 4.80
CA THR A 100 4.63 -8.95 4.21
C THR A 100 4.25 -7.55 3.75
N TYR A 101 3.08 -7.46 3.14
CA TYR A 101 2.51 -6.25 2.56
C TYR A 101 1.11 -6.06 3.11
N HIS A 102 0.55 -4.86 2.98
CA HIS A 102 -0.86 -4.58 3.21
C HIS A 102 -1.72 -5.12 2.05
N PHE A 103 -1.53 -6.40 1.72
CA PHE A 103 -2.16 -7.09 0.60
C PHE A 103 -2.99 -8.26 1.11
N GLY A 104 -4.25 -8.33 0.69
CA GLY A 104 -5.17 -9.37 1.15
C GLY A 104 -5.36 -9.30 2.66
N SER A 105 -5.59 -10.45 3.30
CA SER A 105 -5.77 -10.53 4.76
C SER A 105 -4.44 -10.70 5.50
N TYR A 106 -3.56 -9.71 5.35
CA TYR A 106 -2.17 -9.75 5.76
C TYR A 106 -1.95 -9.97 7.27
N ARG A 107 -2.89 -9.52 8.10
CA ARG A 107 -2.83 -9.67 9.58
C ARG A 107 -2.90 -11.13 10.03
N ILE A 108 -3.35 -12.04 9.16
CA ILE A 108 -3.42 -13.47 9.49
C ILE A 108 -2.02 -14.07 9.71
N LEU A 109 -0.97 -13.55 9.06
CA LEU A 109 0.41 -14.02 9.26
C LEU A 109 0.81 -14.00 10.74
N THR A 110 0.52 -12.89 11.43
CA THR A 110 0.82 -12.71 12.85
C THR A 110 0.12 -13.78 13.69
N SER A 111 -1.16 -14.04 13.41
CA SER A 111 -1.94 -15.08 14.09
C SER A 111 -1.39 -16.48 13.85
N LEU A 112 -1.03 -16.79 12.61
CA LEU A 112 -0.46 -18.08 12.23
C LEU A 112 0.86 -18.35 12.97
N LEU A 113 1.79 -17.40 12.93
CA LEU A 113 3.10 -17.54 13.58
C LEU A 113 2.97 -17.66 15.09
N PHE A 114 2.15 -16.81 15.70
CA PHE A 114 1.94 -16.85 17.16
C PHE A 114 1.36 -18.19 17.60
N ARG A 115 0.36 -18.71 16.88
CA ARG A 115 -0.26 -20.02 17.18
C ARG A 115 0.65 -21.20 16.92
N ARG A 116 1.59 -21.06 15.99
CA ARG A 116 2.65 -22.04 15.75
C ARG A 116 3.74 -21.98 16.80
N GLY A 117 3.64 -21.14 17.83
CA GLY A 117 4.61 -21.06 18.93
C GLY A 117 5.86 -20.26 18.59
N THR A 118 5.84 -19.45 17.53
CA THR A 118 6.97 -18.60 17.16
C THR A 118 7.03 -17.38 18.07
N ASP A 119 8.19 -17.14 18.68
CA ASP A 119 8.50 -15.87 19.34
C ASP A 119 8.67 -14.78 18.28
N CYS A 120 7.81 -13.76 18.31
CA CYS A 120 7.74 -12.75 17.27
C CYS A 120 7.85 -11.32 17.82
N VAL A 121 8.54 -10.49 17.06
CA VAL A 121 8.51 -9.04 17.18
C VAL A 121 7.81 -8.50 15.94
N LEU A 122 6.82 -7.63 16.13
CA LEU A 122 6.17 -6.89 15.05
C LEU A 122 6.73 -5.47 15.02
N LEU A 123 7.25 -5.06 13.86
CA LEU A 123 7.65 -3.69 13.60
C LEU A 123 6.48 -2.93 12.98
N ILE A 124 6.00 -1.88 13.65
CA ILE A 124 4.90 -1.01 13.18
C ILE A 124 5.38 0.41 12.91
N GLY A 125 4.65 1.15 12.08
CA GLY A 125 4.85 2.59 11.87
C GLY A 125 4.59 3.44 13.13
N ASN A 126 4.79 4.76 13.03
CA ASN A 126 4.80 5.68 14.17
C ASN A 126 3.41 5.89 14.83
N ASN A 127 3.41 6.63 15.95
CA ASN A 127 2.33 6.81 16.94
C ASN A 127 0.87 6.98 16.46
N THR A 128 0.59 7.47 15.24
CA THR A 128 -0.79 7.49 14.69
C THR A 128 -1.38 6.08 14.51
N ASN A 129 -0.53 5.04 14.47
CA ASN A 129 -0.92 3.63 14.44
C ASN A 129 -0.97 2.95 15.81
N ARG A 130 -0.97 3.69 16.94
CA ARG A 130 -1.14 3.08 18.28
C ARG A 130 -2.36 2.18 18.35
N HIS A 131 -3.49 2.60 17.81
CA HIS A 131 -4.71 1.80 17.76
C HIS A 131 -4.49 0.47 17.02
N GLN A 132 -3.74 0.46 15.90
CA GLN A 132 -3.44 -0.80 15.20
C GLN A 132 -2.51 -1.70 16.03
N GLY A 133 -1.53 -1.13 16.72
CA GLY A 133 -0.66 -1.87 17.65
C GLY A 133 -1.45 -2.48 18.81
N ASP A 134 -2.33 -1.69 19.41
CA ASP A 134 -3.20 -2.09 20.53
C ASP A 134 -4.20 -3.17 20.10
N ASP A 135 -4.81 -3.04 18.92
CA ASP A 135 -5.72 -4.05 18.34
C ASP A 135 -5.00 -5.40 18.13
N ILE A 136 -3.77 -5.36 17.59
CA ILE A 136 -2.95 -6.57 17.40
C ILE A 136 -2.57 -7.18 18.74
N LEU A 137 -2.20 -6.37 19.73
CA LEU A 137 -1.87 -6.85 21.08
C LEU A 137 -3.10 -7.49 21.75
N ALA A 138 -4.26 -6.84 21.67
CA ALA A 138 -5.52 -7.38 22.20
C ALA A 138 -5.90 -8.71 21.54
N HIS A 139 -5.75 -8.81 20.22
CA HIS A 139 -5.95 -10.04 19.46
C HIS A 139 -5.00 -11.17 19.91
N ILE A 140 -3.72 -10.85 20.11
CA ILE A 140 -2.72 -11.80 20.58
C ILE A 140 -3.00 -12.26 22.01
N ASP A 141 -3.42 -11.35 22.89
CA ASP A 141 -3.80 -11.67 24.26
C ASP A 141 -5.03 -12.58 24.32
N GLU A 142 -6.01 -12.37 23.42
CA GLU A 142 -7.15 -13.27 23.27
C GLU A 142 -6.72 -14.66 22.77
N LEU A 143 -5.88 -14.73 21.73
CA LEU A 143 -5.32 -16.00 21.26
C LEU A 143 -4.56 -16.74 22.37
N ARG A 144 -3.79 -16.00 23.18
CA ARG A 144 -3.04 -16.56 24.32
C ARG A 144 -3.99 -17.21 25.33
N ARG A 145 -5.08 -16.52 25.69
CA ARG A 145 -6.10 -17.03 26.63
C ARG A 145 -6.82 -18.27 26.10
N GLN A 146 -7.22 -18.28 24.83
CA GLN A 146 -8.00 -19.38 24.26
C GLN A 146 -7.18 -20.65 23.98
N ARG A 147 -5.88 -20.52 23.69
CA ARG A 147 -5.05 -21.63 23.18
C ARG A 147 -3.88 -22.01 24.08
N ASN A 148 -3.73 -21.35 25.24
CA ASN A 148 -2.63 -21.59 26.18
C ASN A 148 -1.23 -21.47 25.53
N CYS A 149 -1.09 -20.51 24.61
CA CYS A 149 0.19 -20.20 23.96
C CYS A 149 1.15 -19.55 24.97
N LYS A 150 2.44 -19.93 24.94
CA LYS A 150 3.47 -19.41 25.87
C LYS A 150 4.57 -18.59 25.21
N ASN A 151 4.56 -18.52 23.88
CA ASN A 151 5.51 -17.72 23.12
C ASN A 151 5.31 -16.22 23.35
N SER A 152 6.40 -15.49 23.26
CA SER A 152 6.49 -14.05 23.40
C SER A 152 6.05 -13.33 22.13
N PHE A 153 5.37 -12.20 22.32
CA PHE A 153 5.02 -11.29 21.26
C PHE A 153 5.29 -9.87 21.74
N ARG A 154 5.95 -9.08 20.89
CA ARG A 154 6.28 -7.69 21.21
C ARG A 154 6.07 -6.80 19.99
N VAL A 155 5.58 -5.59 20.21
CA VAL A 155 5.52 -4.54 19.20
C VAL A 155 6.69 -3.57 19.41
N ILE A 156 7.35 -3.19 18.32
CA ILE A 156 8.36 -2.13 18.28
C ILE A 156 7.92 -1.09 17.26
N GLU A 157 7.96 0.18 17.63
CA GLU A 157 7.66 1.30 16.74
C GLU A 157 8.91 1.68 15.93
N ALA A 158 8.78 1.77 14.61
CA ALA A 158 9.88 2.02 13.68
C ALA A 158 10.50 3.42 13.81
N GLY A 159 9.73 4.42 14.22
CA GLY A 159 10.20 5.80 14.39
C GLY A 159 11.03 6.07 15.64
N HIS A 160 11.12 5.12 16.56
CA HIS A 160 11.96 5.31 17.75
C HIS A 160 13.45 5.27 17.37
N PRO A 161 14.30 6.20 17.86
CA PRO A 161 15.72 6.25 17.48
C PRO A 161 16.50 4.95 17.74
N SER A 162 16.05 4.14 18.71
CA SER A 162 16.65 2.84 19.05
C SER A 162 15.93 1.63 18.44
N ALA A 163 14.94 1.82 17.56
CA ALA A 163 14.12 0.74 17.00
C ALA A 163 14.98 -0.31 16.30
N GLY A 164 15.87 0.11 15.39
CA GLY A 164 16.77 -0.79 14.66
C GLY A 164 17.69 -1.61 15.58
N LEU A 165 18.26 -0.98 16.61
CA LEU A 165 19.09 -1.68 17.59
C LEU A 165 18.28 -2.67 18.44
N SER A 166 17.05 -2.30 18.81
CA SER A 166 16.15 -3.16 19.58
C SER A 166 15.76 -4.39 18.76
N VAL A 167 15.36 -4.22 17.51
CA VAL A 167 15.04 -5.33 16.59
C VAL A 167 16.26 -6.24 16.38
N LEU A 168 17.44 -5.68 16.17
CA LEU A 168 18.67 -6.47 16.00
C LEU A 168 18.98 -7.34 17.23
N ARG A 169 18.76 -6.82 18.45
CA ARG A 169 18.94 -7.59 19.69
C ARG A 169 17.94 -8.74 19.77
N GLU A 170 16.68 -8.50 19.43
CA GLU A 170 15.63 -9.53 19.47
C GLU A 170 15.90 -10.65 18.44
N LEU A 171 16.34 -10.29 17.23
CA LEU A 171 16.78 -11.25 16.20
C LEU A 171 17.95 -12.11 16.70
N LYS A 172 18.97 -11.49 17.31
CA LYS A 172 20.12 -12.21 17.89
C LYS A 172 19.74 -13.08 19.10
N ALA A 173 18.67 -12.74 19.80
CA ALA A 173 18.10 -13.56 20.88
C ALA A 173 17.24 -14.73 20.36
N GLY A 174 17.15 -14.93 19.04
CA GLY A 174 16.42 -16.04 18.42
C GLY A 174 14.95 -15.74 18.11
N LYS A 175 14.47 -14.51 18.32
CA LYS A 175 13.09 -14.13 17.98
C LYS A 175 12.97 -13.78 16.51
N SER A 176 11.83 -14.09 15.91
CA SER A 176 11.53 -13.71 14.52
C SER A 176 10.96 -12.30 14.45
N LEU A 177 11.09 -11.66 13.28
CA LEU A 177 10.56 -10.33 12.99
C LEU A 177 9.42 -10.43 11.98
N ILE A 178 8.36 -9.67 12.17
CA ILE A 178 7.30 -9.41 11.18
C ILE A 178 7.38 -7.94 10.80
N VAL A 179 7.39 -7.65 9.49
CA VAL A 179 7.48 -6.28 8.98
C VAL A 179 6.63 -6.10 7.71
N TYR A 180 5.91 -4.97 7.65
CA TYR A 180 5.23 -4.50 6.45
C TYR A 180 6.18 -3.64 5.63
N VAL A 181 6.61 -4.14 4.46
CA VAL A 181 7.71 -3.52 3.69
C VAL A 181 7.24 -2.52 2.63
N ASP A 182 5.94 -2.49 2.34
CA ASP A 182 5.29 -1.49 1.51
C ASP A 182 5.04 -0.15 2.23
N GLY A 183 5.40 -0.08 3.52
CA GLY A 183 5.36 1.14 4.30
C GLY A 183 3.95 1.52 4.76
N SER A 184 3.84 2.78 5.18
CA SER A 184 2.63 3.45 5.62
C SER A 184 2.83 4.97 5.46
N PRO A 185 1.77 5.79 5.42
CA PRO A 185 1.91 7.25 5.26
C PRO A 185 2.96 7.89 6.18
N GLU A 186 3.06 7.42 7.43
CA GLU A 186 3.98 7.93 8.45
C GLU A 186 5.45 7.60 8.19
N THR A 187 5.74 6.71 7.24
CA THR A 187 7.09 6.23 6.95
C THR A 187 7.61 6.71 5.60
N ALA A 188 6.85 7.58 4.92
CA ALA A 188 7.23 8.19 3.65
C ALA A 188 8.59 8.92 3.75
N PRO A 189 9.33 9.04 2.63
CA PRO A 189 10.60 9.75 2.63
C PRO A 189 10.43 11.24 2.99
N GLU A 190 11.19 11.70 3.99
CA GLU A 190 11.37 13.11 4.28
C GLU A 190 12.65 13.64 3.61
N ALA A 191 12.72 14.95 3.33
CA ALA A 191 13.81 15.55 2.54
C ALA A 191 15.22 15.30 3.14
N ASN A 192 15.32 15.09 4.44
CA ASN A 192 16.55 14.85 5.18
C ASN A 192 16.86 13.36 5.45
N GLU A 193 16.05 12.42 4.96
CA GLU A 193 16.20 10.97 5.23
C GLU A 193 16.67 10.15 4.02
N THR A 194 17.13 10.79 2.94
CA THR A 194 17.45 10.11 1.67
C THR A 194 18.43 8.95 1.80
N ASP A 195 19.34 8.97 2.77
CA ASP A 195 20.32 7.92 3.06
C ASP A 195 19.71 6.62 3.65
N LYS A 196 18.50 6.72 4.22
CA LYS A 196 17.74 5.58 4.80
C LYS A 196 16.90 4.84 3.76
N PHE A 197 16.76 5.42 2.57
CA PHE A 197 15.95 4.87 1.49
C PHE A 197 16.84 4.35 0.37
N LEU A 198 16.27 3.47 -0.43
CA LEU A 198 16.78 3.06 -1.71
C LEU A 198 15.65 3.02 -2.73
N SER A 199 16.03 2.98 -4.00
CA SER A 199 15.10 3.03 -5.11
C SER A 199 14.88 1.63 -5.68
N VAL A 200 13.62 1.18 -5.75
CA VAL A 200 13.25 -0.09 -6.39
C VAL A 200 12.22 0.13 -7.48
N LYS A 201 12.20 -0.77 -8.46
CA LYS A 201 11.18 -0.76 -9.52
C LYS A 201 9.87 -1.33 -8.99
N LEU A 202 8.76 -0.66 -9.30
CA LEU A 202 7.40 -1.15 -9.12
C LEU A 202 6.57 -0.73 -10.34
N GLY A 203 6.22 -1.69 -11.20
CA GLY A 203 5.52 -1.42 -12.46
C GLY A 203 6.32 -0.51 -13.40
N SER A 204 5.67 0.55 -13.90
CA SER A 204 6.28 1.59 -14.74
C SER A 204 7.04 2.65 -13.95
N ARG A 205 7.04 2.60 -12.61
CA ARG A 205 7.65 3.62 -11.75
C ARG A 205 8.75 3.05 -10.89
N ARG A 206 9.43 3.96 -10.21
CA ARG A 206 10.36 3.68 -9.13
C ARG A 206 9.79 4.23 -7.84
N VAL A 207 9.99 3.48 -6.77
CA VAL A 207 9.51 3.81 -5.42
C VAL A 207 10.69 3.83 -4.46
N TRP A 208 10.67 4.81 -3.57
CA TRP A 208 11.57 4.88 -2.44
C TRP A 208 11.10 3.90 -1.36
N THR A 209 11.96 3.00 -0.95
CA THR A 209 11.68 2.06 0.16
C THR A 209 12.79 2.10 1.19
N ARG A 210 12.46 1.89 2.47
CA ARG A 210 13.45 1.86 3.55
C ARG A 210 14.36 0.64 3.40
N LYS A 211 15.67 0.83 3.56
CA LYS A 211 16.67 -0.25 3.47
C LYS A 211 16.84 -1.07 4.75
N GLY A 212 16.14 -0.70 5.82
CA GLY A 212 16.34 -1.24 7.18
C GLY A 212 16.19 -2.75 7.29
N VAL A 213 15.26 -3.36 6.55
CA VAL A 213 15.03 -4.81 6.55
C VAL A 213 16.22 -5.57 5.97
N GLY A 214 16.74 -5.12 4.82
CA GLY A 214 17.96 -5.67 4.22
C GLY A 214 19.16 -5.55 5.17
N TYR A 215 19.30 -4.39 5.81
CA TYR A 215 20.36 -4.16 6.79
C TYR A 215 20.26 -5.12 7.99
N LEU A 216 19.07 -5.27 8.57
CA LEU A 216 18.83 -6.17 9.71
C LEU A 216 19.14 -7.62 9.37
N SER A 217 18.70 -8.06 8.18
CA SER A 217 18.98 -9.40 7.67
C SER A 217 20.49 -9.66 7.55
N HIS A 218 21.21 -8.75 6.90
CA HIS A 218 22.66 -8.85 6.73
C HIS A 218 23.41 -8.82 8.07
N ALA A 219 23.03 -7.90 8.96
CA ALA A 219 23.71 -7.71 10.25
C ALA A 219 23.43 -8.83 11.26
N ALA A 220 22.24 -9.46 11.20
CA ALA A 220 21.89 -10.58 12.06
C ALA A 220 22.27 -11.94 11.46
N GLY A 221 22.57 -12.01 10.15
CA GLY A 221 22.75 -13.27 9.44
C GLY A 221 21.45 -14.07 9.32
N VAL A 222 20.30 -13.38 9.32
CA VAL A 222 18.96 -13.96 9.36
C VAL A 222 18.30 -13.84 7.99
N PRO A 223 17.72 -14.92 7.42
CA PRO A 223 17.05 -14.86 6.13
C PRO A 223 15.76 -14.03 6.19
N ILE A 224 15.48 -13.33 5.09
CA ILE A 224 14.19 -12.71 4.82
C ILE A 224 13.29 -13.75 4.15
N VAL A 225 12.04 -13.84 4.60
CA VAL A 225 11.01 -14.67 4.01
C VAL A 225 9.92 -13.75 3.49
N PRO A 226 9.83 -13.53 2.16
CA PRO A 226 8.71 -12.81 1.59
C PRO A 226 7.43 -13.65 1.76
N VAL A 227 6.41 -13.03 2.33
CA VAL A 227 5.10 -13.65 2.53
C VAL A 227 4.05 -12.75 1.89
N VAL A 228 3.29 -13.28 0.94
CA VAL A 228 2.15 -12.56 0.38
C VAL A 228 0.87 -13.28 0.75
N THR A 229 -0.11 -12.51 1.20
CA THR A 229 -1.46 -13.03 1.45
C THR A 229 -2.38 -12.54 0.35
N TYR A 230 -3.34 -13.35 -0.08
CA TYR A 230 -4.35 -12.92 -1.04
C TYR A 230 -5.61 -13.76 -0.88
N ARG A 231 -6.74 -13.15 -1.24
CA ARG A 231 -8.04 -13.82 -1.27
C ARG A 231 -8.32 -14.34 -2.68
N GLN A 232 -8.75 -15.59 -2.76
CA GLN A 232 -9.22 -16.17 -4.02
C GLN A 232 -10.69 -15.78 -4.29
N PRO A 233 -11.19 -15.91 -5.53
CA PRO A 233 -12.59 -15.65 -5.85
C PRO A 233 -13.58 -16.47 -5.02
N ASP A 234 -13.19 -17.66 -4.54
CA ASP A 234 -14.01 -18.50 -3.65
C ASP A 234 -14.03 -18.02 -2.18
N LEU A 235 -13.51 -16.82 -1.92
CA LEU A 235 -13.33 -16.19 -0.60
C LEU A 235 -12.30 -16.87 0.32
N SER A 236 -11.58 -17.89 -0.13
CA SER A 236 -10.52 -18.49 0.68
C SER A 236 -9.27 -17.60 0.73
N ASN A 237 -8.67 -17.51 1.91
CA ASN A 237 -7.38 -16.84 2.10
C ASN A 237 -6.24 -17.81 1.77
N VAL A 238 -5.26 -17.31 1.05
CA VAL A 238 -4.00 -17.98 0.78
C VAL A 238 -2.88 -17.18 1.42
N LEU A 239 -1.96 -17.89 2.08
CA LEU A 239 -0.74 -17.33 2.62
C LEU A 239 0.45 -18.03 1.95
N HIS A 240 1.12 -17.28 1.07
CA HIS A 240 2.17 -17.79 0.19
C HIS A 240 3.54 -17.39 0.73
N PHE A 241 4.30 -18.37 1.19
CA PHE A 241 5.69 -18.20 1.58
C PHE A 241 6.57 -18.38 0.35
N LEU A 242 7.26 -17.32 -0.06
CA LEU A 242 8.17 -17.36 -1.21
C LEU A 242 9.57 -17.82 -0.79
N ASP A 243 10.43 -18.00 -1.77
CA ASP A 243 11.81 -18.42 -1.53
C ASP A 243 12.54 -17.41 -0.63
N PRO A 244 13.32 -17.90 0.36
CA PRO A 244 13.99 -17.03 1.30
C PRO A 244 15.17 -16.30 0.66
N ILE A 245 15.25 -15.00 0.92
CA ILE A 245 16.40 -14.17 0.56
C ILE A 245 17.42 -14.30 1.68
N ARG A 246 18.56 -14.93 1.37
CA ARG A 246 19.60 -15.24 2.36
C ARG A 246 20.72 -14.20 2.30
N PRO A 247 21.17 -13.65 3.43
CA PRO A 247 22.34 -12.79 3.45
C PRO A 247 23.58 -13.61 3.10
N ILE A 248 24.40 -13.07 2.20
CA ILE A 248 25.69 -13.66 1.83
C ILE A 248 26.72 -13.15 2.85
N ARG A 249 27.50 -14.05 3.44
CA ARG A 249 28.56 -13.63 4.38
C ARG A 249 29.62 -12.85 3.63
N ASN A 250 30.04 -11.72 4.20
CA ASN A 250 31.09 -10.83 3.66
C ASN A 250 30.74 -10.19 2.30
N SER A 251 29.47 -10.16 1.88
CA SER A 251 29.05 -9.37 0.72
C SER A 251 29.02 -7.87 1.04
N ASP A 252 28.98 -7.04 0.01
CA ASP A 252 28.66 -5.63 0.17
C ASP A 252 27.22 -5.47 0.69
N ARG A 253 27.09 -4.73 1.79
CA ARG A 253 25.82 -4.59 2.50
C ARG A 253 24.80 -3.77 1.72
N GLU A 254 25.22 -2.69 1.06
CA GLU A 254 24.29 -1.83 0.34
C GLU A 254 23.79 -2.53 -0.93
N MET A 255 24.66 -3.27 -1.61
CA MET A 255 24.30 -4.15 -2.73
C MET A 255 23.28 -5.22 -2.30
N TYR A 256 23.53 -5.91 -1.17
CA TYR A 256 22.57 -6.87 -0.62
C TYR A 256 21.23 -6.22 -0.30
N CYS A 257 21.23 -5.04 0.34
CA CYS A 257 20.00 -4.32 0.63
C CYS A 257 19.22 -3.99 -0.65
N GLN A 258 19.89 -3.49 -1.69
CA GLN A 258 19.27 -3.17 -2.98
C GLN A 258 18.64 -4.40 -3.63
N GLU A 259 19.36 -5.53 -3.67
CA GLU A 259 18.86 -6.77 -4.27
C GLU A 259 17.71 -7.38 -3.47
N ALA A 260 17.84 -7.43 -2.15
CA ALA A 260 16.82 -7.98 -1.27
C ALA A 260 15.52 -7.17 -1.34
N MET A 261 15.62 -5.84 -1.32
CA MET A 261 14.45 -4.98 -1.43
C MET A 261 13.82 -5.05 -2.83
N GLN A 262 14.61 -5.16 -3.91
CA GLN A 262 14.04 -5.37 -5.24
C GLN A 262 13.27 -6.69 -5.34
N GLN A 263 13.83 -7.79 -4.81
CA GLN A 263 13.14 -9.09 -4.79
C GLN A 263 11.83 -9.06 -3.99
N LEU A 264 11.77 -8.30 -2.90
CA LEU A 264 10.52 -8.07 -2.16
C LEU A 264 9.48 -7.35 -3.01
N TYR A 265 9.85 -6.26 -3.69
CA TYR A 265 8.92 -5.53 -4.54
C TYR A 265 8.51 -6.31 -5.80
N ASP A 266 9.39 -7.15 -6.35
CA ASP A 266 9.07 -8.08 -7.43
C ASP A 266 8.03 -9.12 -6.98
N ALA A 267 8.16 -9.64 -5.75
CA ALA A 267 7.20 -10.54 -5.14
C ALA A 267 5.82 -9.91 -4.96
N LEU A 268 5.78 -8.66 -4.49
CA LEU A 268 4.53 -7.87 -4.41
C LEU A 268 3.94 -7.65 -5.82
N TRP A 269 4.77 -7.24 -6.77
CA TRP A 269 4.36 -6.93 -8.14
C TRP A 269 3.71 -8.12 -8.84
N ALA A 270 4.26 -9.33 -8.65
CA ALA A 270 3.68 -10.56 -9.19
C ALA A 270 2.25 -10.83 -8.71
N GLN A 271 1.89 -10.38 -7.49
CA GLN A 271 0.54 -10.50 -6.95
C GLN A 271 -0.35 -9.31 -7.34
N LEU A 272 0.20 -8.10 -7.38
CA LEU A 272 -0.51 -6.88 -7.81
C LEU A 272 -1.06 -6.99 -9.22
N ILE A 273 -0.31 -7.55 -10.17
CA ILE A 273 -0.80 -7.75 -11.54
C ILE A 273 -2.07 -8.62 -11.57
N GLN A 274 -2.15 -9.61 -10.68
CA GLN A 274 -3.25 -10.57 -10.67
C GLN A 274 -4.47 -10.05 -9.92
N ASN A 275 -4.27 -9.35 -8.80
CA ASN A 275 -5.35 -8.85 -7.95
C ASN A 275 -5.07 -7.40 -7.49
N PRO A 276 -5.13 -6.41 -8.39
CA PRO A 276 -4.77 -5.03 -8.06
C PRO A 276 -5.61 -4.47 -6.89
N GLY A 277 -6.91 -4.77 -6.89
CA GLY A 277 -7.85 -4.33 -5.86
C GLY A 277 -7.65 -4.95 -4.48
N GLN A 278 -6.59 -5.72 -4.21
CA GLN A 278 -6.36 -6.30 -2.88
C GLN A 278 -5.23 -5.61 -2.09
N TRP A 279 -4.59 -4.58 -2.64
CA TRP A 279 -3.47 -3.90 -1.98
C TRP A 279 -3.84 -2.54 -1.43
N GLU A 280 -3.78 -2.39 -0.11
CA GLU A 280 -4.11 -1.13 0.55
C GLU A 280 -3.09 -0.01 0.30
N GLY A 281 -1.90 -0.36 -0.20
CA GLY A 281 -0.86 0.60 -0.55
C GLY A 281 -1.26 1.59 -1.64
N TRP A 282 -2.28 1.31 -2.44
CA TRP A 282 -2.84 2.28 -3.38
C TRP A 282 -3.32 3.58 -2.73
N ASN A 283 -3.63 3.56 -1.43
CA ASN A 283 -4.06 4.76 -0.71
C ASN A 283 -2.91 5.74 -0.44
N TYR A 284 -1.65 5.30 -0.49
CA TYR A 284 -0.51 6.12 -0.04
C TYR A 284 0.77 5.96 -0.87
N ILE A 285 0.80 5.08 -1.87
CA ILE A 285 2.01 4.80 -2.66
C ILE A 285 2.56 6.05 -3.38
N HIS A 286 1.69 7.00 -3.73
CA HIS A 286 2.09 8.29 -4.33
C HIS A 286 3.15 9.03 -3.50
N SER A 287 3.10 8.94 -2.17
CA SER A 287 4.08 9.56 -1.27
C SER A 287 5.48 8.92 -1.33
N PHE A 288 5.58 7.73 -1.92
CA PHE A 288 6.82 6.98 -2.07
C PHE A 288 7.34 6.99 -3.50
N LEU A 289 6.56 7.51 -4.46
CA LEU A 289 6.99 7.54 -5.86
C LEU A 289 8.16 8.51 -6.04
N GLU A 290 9.12 8.09 -6.86
CA GLU A 290 10.09 9.03 -7.42
C GLU A 290 9.36 10.06 -8.28
N ARG A 291 9.69 11.33 -8.03
CA ARG A 291 9.17 12.46 -8.80
C ARG A 291 9.56 12.29 -10.25
N GLU A 292 8.58 12.39 -11.15
CA GLU A 292 8.89 12.57 -12.56
C GLU A 292 9.44 13.97 -12.76
N THR A 293 10.58 14.08 -13.42
CA THR A 293 11.00 15.37 -13.95
C THR A 293 10.09 15.69 -15.13
N PRO A 294 9.40 16.84 -15.14
CA PRO A 294 8.65 17.27 -16.32
C PRO A 294 9.62 17.24 -17.50
N LYS A 295 9.29 16.47 -18.55
CA LYS A 295 10.00 16.64 -19.81
C LYS A 295 9.68 18.07 -20.24
N GLN A 296 10.70 18.94 -20.32
CA GLN A 296 10.54 20.31 -20.82
C GLN A 296 9.72 20.23 -22.11
N SER A 297 8.48 20.69 -22.06
CA SER A 297 7.63 20.67 -23.24
C SER A 297 8.21 21.73 -24.18
N SER A 298 8.64 21.30 -25.37
CA SER A 298 8.96 22.22 -26.45
C SER A 298 7.74 23.10 -26.68
N SER A 299 7.91 24.43 -26.71
CA SER A 299 6.87 25.46 -26.93
C SER A 299 5.61 24.90 -27.58
N ARG A 300 4.61 24.55 -26.77
CA ARG A 300 3.36 23.99 -27.29
C ARG A 300 2.62 25.09 -28.06
N LYS A 301 2.08 24.74 -29.23
CA LYS A 301 1.25 25.66 -30.00
C LYS A 301 -0.01 25.97 -29.20
N ARG A 302 -0.40 27.25 -29.14
CA ARG A 302 -1.69 27.65 -28.56
C ARG A 302 -2.82 26.92 -29.33
N PRO A 303 -3.72 26.19 -28.65
CA PRO A 303 -4.82 25.50 -29.31
C PRO A 303 -5.84 26.53 -29.83
N GLU A 304 -6.33 26.34 -31.06
CA GLU A 304 -7.41 27.17 -31.63
C GLU A 304 -8.76 26.89 -30.94
N HIS A 305 -8.96 25.66 -30.46
CA HIS A 305 -10.15 25.21 -29.74
C HIS A 305 -9.74 24.48 -28.46
N PRO A 306 -9.44 25.22 -27.37
CA PRO A 306 -8.96 24.63 -26.13
C PRO A 306 -10.00 23.69 -25.51
N THR A 307 -9.54 22.51 -25.09
CA THR A 307 -10.34 21.54 -24.34
C THR A 307 -9.73 21.28 -22.97
N PHE A 308 -10.57 20.95 -21.98
CA PHE A 308 -10.07 20.60 -20.65
C PHE A 308 -9.38 19.25 -20.71
N ASN A 309 -8.13 19.18 -20.26
CA ASN A 309 -7.34 17.96 -20.24
C ASN A 309 -7.78 17.03 -19.09
N GLN A 310 -8.91 16.37 -19.29
CA GLN A 310 -9.47 15.40 -18.34
C GLN A 310 -8.59 14.15 -18.19
N ASP A 311 -7.64 13.92 -19.10
CA ASP A 311 -6.69 12.83 -18.98
C ASP A 311 -5.65 13.11 -17.88
N ARG A 312 -5.16 14.34 -17.75
CA ARG A 312 -4.19 14.71 -16.72
C ARG A 312 -4.82 15.28 -15.46
N TYR A 313 -5.91 16.02 -15.59
CA TYR A 313 -6.49 16.78 -14.49
C TYR A 313 -7.86 16.27 -14.08
N THR A 314 -8.17 16.37 -12.80
CA THR A 314 -9.50 16.11 -12.25
C THR A 314 -9.91 17.28 -11.38
N LEU A 315 -11.14 17.75 -11.58
CA LEU A 315 -11.77 18.75 -10.71
C LEU A 315 -12.39 18.03 -9.51
N CYS A 316 -12.03 18.46 -8.31
CA CYS A 316 -12.52 17.92 -7.05
C CYS A 316 -12.98 19.05 -6.13
N ASP A 317 -13.89 18.76 -5.22
CA ASP A 317 -14.19 19.66 -4.10
C ASP A 317 -13.36 19.24 -2.88
N LEU A 318 -12.56 20.16 -2.31
CA LEU A 318 -11.81 19.92 -1.07
C LEU A 318 -12.20 20.97 -0.02
N GLU A 319 -12.95 20.53 0.98
CA GLU A 319 -13.47 21.34 2.09
C GLU A 319 -14.37 22.51 1.65
N GLN A 320 -13.80 23.66 1.30
CA GLN A 320 -14.50 24.92 1.03
C GLN A 320 -14.16 25.53 -0.35
N ALA A 321 -13.21 24.96 -1.09
CA ALA A 321 -12.80 25.47 -2.38
C ALA A 321 -12.69 24.35 -3.42
N PRO A 322 -12.99 24.65 -4.69
CA PRO A 322 -12.74 23.73 -5.76
C PRO A 322 -11.23 23.61 -6.00
N VAL A 323 -10.79 22.41 -6.33
CA VAL A 323 -9.40 22.12 -6.59
C VAL A 323 -9.20 21.41 -7.92
N LEU A 324 -8.10 21.76 -8.58
CA LEU A 324 -7.60 21.09 -9.75
C LEU A 324 -6.50 20.12 -9.32
N PHE A 325 -6.74 18.82 -9.47
CA PHE A 325 -5.77 17.77 -9.12
C PHE A 325 -5.02 17.28 -10.35
N ASP A 326 -3.69 17.49 -10.38
CA ASP A 326 -2.78 16.92 -11.37
C ASP A 326 -2.49 15.46 -11.02
N ARG A 327 -3.09 14.55 -11.78
CA ARG A 327 -2.99 13.10 -11.58
C ARG A 327 -1.60 12.55 -11.88
N ARG A 328 -0.79 13.26 -12.66
CA ARG A 328 0.56 12.84 -13.04
C ARG A 328 1.57 13.21 -11.98
N LEU A 329 1.45 14.43 -11.45
CA LEU A 329 2.40 14.99 -10.48
C LEU A 329 1.94 14.88 -9.03
N TYR A 330 0.69 14.47 -8.79
CA TYR A 330 0.04 14.45 -7.47
C TYR A 330 0.06 15.83 -6.81
N GLN A 331 -0.17 16.88 -7.62
CA GLN A 331 -0.24 18.26 -7.15
C GLN A 331 -1.69 18.72 -7.16
N THR A 332 -2.06 19.49 -6.14
CA THR A 332 -3.39 20.08 -6.00
C THR A 332 -3.25 21.59 -6.09
N TYR A 333 -4.06 22.22 -6.94
CA TYR A 333 -4.14 23.67 -7.08
C TYR A 333 -5.53 24.11 -6.63
N GLU A 334 -5.59 25.03 -5.68
CA GLU A 334 -6.85 25.72 -5.37
C GLU A 334 -7.22 26.62 -6.54
N ILE A 335 -8.48 26.55 -6.99
CA ILE A 335 -9.00 27.36 -8.08
C ILE A 335 -10.24 28.12 -7.61
N SER A 336 -10.61 29.18 -8.32
CA SER A 336 -11.89 29.85 -8.09
C SER A 336 -13.06 29.01 -8.63
N GLU A 337 -14.26 29.23 -8.09
CA GLU A 337 -15.50 28.66 -8.65
C GLU A 337 -15.69 29.08 -10.11
N ASP A 338 -15.40 30.35 -10.45
CA ASP A 338 -15.48 30.84 -11.83
C ASP A 338 -14.57 30.04 -12.78
N LEU A 339 -13.34 29.72 -12.36
CA LEU A 339 -12.42 28.93 -13.18
C LEU A 339 -12.89 27.48 -13.30
N ARG A 340 -13.41 26.88 -12.22
CA ARG A 340 -14.02 25.55 -12.27
C ARG A 340 -15.18 25.52 -13.27
N ASP A 341 -16.11 26.45 -13.16
CA ASP A 341 -17.30 26.51 -14.02
C ASP A 341 -16.91 26.72 -15.48
N LEU A 342 -15.90 27.55 -15.74
CA LEU A 342 -15.33 27.70 -17.07
C LEU A 342 -14.75 26.38 -17.60
N LEU A 343 -13.94 25.68 -16.80
CA LEU A 343 -13.32 24.40 -17.22
C LEU A 343 -14.35 23.30 -17.49
N LEU A 344 -15.50 23.33 -16.82
CA LEU A 344 -16.61 22.40 -17.05
C LEU A 344 -17.41 22.74 -18.31
N ASN A 345 -17.42 24.00 -18.74
CA ASN A 345 -18.28 24.51 -19.82
C ASN A 345 -17.49 25.20 -20.95
N LEU A 346 -16.25 24.78 -21.22
CA LEU A 346 -15.38 25.40 -22.24
C LEU A 346 -16.01 25.44 -23.65
N ASN A 347 -16.90 24.51 -23.94
CA ASN A 347 -17.63 24.43 -25.22
C ASN A 347 -18.76 25.45 -25.35
N GLU A 348 -19.12 26.15 -24.28
CA GLU A 348 -20.21 27.14 -24.26
C GLU A 348 -19.71 28.59 -24.41
N VAL A 349 -18.39 28.79 -24.50
CA VAL A 349 -17.76 30.11 -24.53
C VAL A 349 -17.04 30.38 -25.86
N ASP A 350 -17.24 31.58 -26.40
CA ASP A 350 -16.68 32.00 -27.69
C ASP A 350 -15.15 32.18 -27.65
N SER A 351 -14.61 32.64 -26.51
CA SER A 351 -13.17 32.83 -26.30
C SER A 351 -12.79 32.64 -24.84
N VAL A 352 -12.09 31.54 -24.56
CA VAL A 352 -11.52 31.24 -23.23
C VAL A 352 -10.47 32.28 -22.87
N GLU A 353 -9.55 32.60 -23.80
CA GLU A 353 -8.51 33.63 -23.61
C GLU A 353 -9.12 35.01 -23.33
N GLY A 354 -10.22 35.36 -23.98
CA GLY A 354 -10.93 36.62 -23.73
C GLY A 354 -11.55 36.71 -22.33
N LEU A 355 -11.93 35.58 -21.73
CA LEU A 355 -12.53 35.54 -20.39
C LEU A 355 -11.48 35.54 -19.27
N VAL A 356 -10.42 34.75 -19.40
CA VAL A 356 -9.40 34.61 -18.35
C VAL A 356 -8.21 35.57 -18.51
N GLY A 357 -8.06 36.19 -19.68
CA GLY A 357 -6.91 37.01 -20.03
C GLY A 357 -5.72 36.20 -20.55
N GLU A 358 -4.83 36.85 -21.32
CA GLU A 358 -3.71 36.20 -22.01
C GLU A 358 -2.73 35.49 -21.05
N GLU A 359 -2.44 36.09 -19.90
CA GLU A 359 -1.49 35.54 -18.92
C GLU A 359 -2.00 34.21 -18.33
N MET A 360 -3.22 34.19 -17.81
CA MET A 360 -3.86 32.99 -17.25
C MET A 360 -4.08 31.93 -18.34
N PHE A 361 -4.49 32.32 -19.54
CA PHE A 361 -4.62 31.38 -20.66
C PHE A 361 -3.28 30.73 -21.00
N GLY A 362 -2.20 31.52 -21.03
CA GLY A 362 -0.84 31.04 -21.21
C GLY A 362 -0.44 30.03 -20.14
N GLU A 363 -0.70 30.32 -18.87
CA GLU A 363 -0.42 29.42 -17.75
C GLU A 363 -1.21 28.11 -17.85
N LEU A 364 -2.51 28.17 -18.14
CA LEU A 364 -3.36 26.98 -18.30
C LEU A 364 -2.89 26.09 -19.46
N VAL A 365 -2.40 26.67 -20.56
CA VAL A 365 -1.81 25.93 -21.69
C VAL A 365 -0.43 25.37 -21.34
N GLU A 366 0.42 26.13 -20.65
CA GLU A 366 1.75 25.70 -20.22
C GLU A 366 1.68 24.54 -19.22
N MET A 367 0.75 24.63 -18.28
CA MET A 367 0.45 23.55 -17.33
C MET A 367 -0.24 22.36 -18.00
N GLU A 368 -0.70 22.50 -19.25
CA GLU A 368 -1.46 21.49 -19.99
C GLU A 368 -2.85 21.21 -19.39
N VAL A 369 -3.40 22.18 -18.66
CA VAL A 369 -4.80 22.16 -18.20
C VAL A 369 -5.74 22.30 -19.40
N LEU A 370 -5.34 23.13 -20.36
CA LEU A 370 -5.98 23.25 -21.67
C LEU A 370 -5.10 22.60 -22.75
N CYS A 371 -5.71 21.81 -23.62
CA CYS A 371 -5.06 21.15 -24.76
C CYS A 371 -5.80 21.34 -26.08
#